data_AF-A0A5A7Y8G0-F1
#
_entry.id   AF-A0A5A7Y8G0-F1
#
_cell.length_a   1.000
_cell.length_b   1.000
_cell.length_c   1.000
_cell.angle_alpha   90.00
_cell.angle_beta   90.00
_cell.angle_gamma   90.00
#
_symmetry.space_group_name_H-M   'P 1'
#
loop_
_entity.id
_entity.type
_entity.pdbx_description
1 polymer ?
#
loop_
_entity_poly.entity_id
_entity_poly.type
_entity_poly.pdbx_seq_one_letter_code
_entity_poly.pdbx_strand_id
1 'polypeptide(L)'
;MYSLHKLLWDIRRNAAVKDAYMADGGQVLDSYGVSGDLRSMMQRLDFKGLYEAGVNPYLLYFCAIQLEIDRAEYYARIRGEMS
;
A
#
# COMPACT_ATOMS: atom_id res chain seq x y z
N MET A 1 -3.60 12.09 -0.41
CA MET A 1 -2.71 11.67 -1.52
C MET A 1 -1.23 11.75 -1.16
N TYR A 2 -0.66 12.94 -0.89
CA TYR A 2 0.77 13.09 -0.56
C TYR A 2 1.25 12.15 0.57
N SER A 3 0.55 12.12 1.70
CA SER A 3 0.92 11.26 2.84
C SER A 3 1.01 9.78 2.49
N LEU A 4 0.08 9.30 1.65
CA LEU A 4 0.09 7.92 1.21
C LEU A 4 1.27 7.64 0.27
N HIS A 5 1.53 8.52 -0.70
CA HIS A 5 2.70 8.36 -1.57
C HIS A 5 4.01 8.38 -0.78
N LYS A 6 4.11 9.23 0.24
CA LYS A 6 5.26 9.25 1.15
C LYS A 6 5.39 7.92 1.89
N LEU A 7 4.31 7.39 2.46
CA LEU A 7 4.31 6.08 3.14
C LEU A 7 4.77 4.95 2.20
N LEU A 8 4.20 4.86 0.99
CA LEU A 8 4.57 3.82 0.02
C LEU A 8 6.06 3.91 -0.38
N TRP A 9 6.57 5.14 -0.53
CA TRP A 9 7.98 5.38 -0.79
C TRP A 9 8.85 4.97 0.40
N ASP A 10 8.44 5.27 1.62
CA ASP A 10 9.19 4.96 2.83
C ASP A 10 9.19 3.45 3.12
N ILE A 11 8.08 2.74 2.91
CA ILE A 11 8.03 1.27 2.92
C ILE A 11 9.03 0.68 1.92
N ARG A 12 9.11 1.26 0.71
CA ARG A 12 10.04 0.80 -0.34
C ARG A 12 11.52 0.92 0.08
N ARG A 13 11.90 1.97 0.80
CA ARG A 13 13.31 2.34 1.01
C ARG A 13 13.82 2.14 2.42
N ASN A 14 12.94 1.92 3.39
CA ASN A 14 13.29 1.84 4.81
C ASN A 14 12.69 0.57 5.42
N ALA A 15 13.55 -0.42 5.69
CA ALA A 15 13.14 -1.69 6.29
C ALA A 15 12.38 -1.50 7.61
N ALA A 16 12.74 -0.50 8.43
CA ALA A 16 12.05 -0.25 9.69
C ALA A 16 10.58 0.19 9.49
N VAL A 17 10.28 0.92 8.40
CA VAL A 17 8.90 1.32 8.07
C VAL A 17 8.12 0.14 7.51
N LYS A 18 8.75 -0.70 6.68
CA LYS A 18 8.18 -1.99 6.25
C LYS A 18 7.82 -2.84 7.47
N ASP A 19 8.78 -3.10 8.34
CA ASP A 19 8.60 -3.99 9.49
C ASP A 19 7.52 -3.46 10.44
N ALA A 20 7.50 -2.14 10.68
CA ALA A 20 6.44 -1.50 11.45
C ALA A 20 5.06 -1.66 10.78
N TYR A 21 4.97 -1.50 9.46
CA TYR A 21 3.71 -1.65 8.73
C TYR A 21 3.22 -3.11 8.73
N MET A 22 4.14 -4.07 8.62
CA MET A 22 3.82 -5.50 8.71
C MET A 22 3.38 -5.91 10.11
N ALA A 23 3.90 -5.27 11.16
CA ALA A 23 3.50 -5.52 12.53
C ALA A 23 2.15 -4.86 12.90
N ASP A 24 1.97 -3.58 12.56
CA ASP A 24 0.72 -2.83 12.76
C ASP A 24 0.58 -1.71 11.71
N GLY A 25 0.01 -2.07 10.56
CA GLY A 25 -0.26 -1.12 9.49
C GLY A 25 -1.21 0.02 9.91
N GLY A 26 -2.11 -0.22 10.87
CA GLY A 26 -3.04 0.79 11.37
C GLY A 26 -2.31 1.94 12.07
N GLN A 27 -1.42 1.60 12.99
CA GLN A 27 -0.60 2.59 13.72
C GLN A 27 0.32 3.37 12.77
N VAL A 28 0.91 2.70 11.78
CA VAL A 28 1.75 3.38 10.78
C VAL A 28 0.91 4.34 9.92
N LEU A 29 -0.26 3.92 9.46
CA LEU A 29 -1.18 4.79 8.72
C LEU A 29 -1.57 6.03 9.54
N ASP A 30 -1.80 5.89 10.85
CA ASP A 30 -2.06 7.01 11.76
C ASP A 30 -0.87 7.99 11.83
N SER A 31 0.34 7.47 11.99
CA SER A 31 1.56 8.31 12.06
C SER A 31 1.83 9.12 10.78
N TYR A 32 1.40 8.62 9.62
CA TYR A 32 1.50 9.34 8.34
C TYR A 32 0.28 10.22 8.05
N GLY A 33 -0.76 10.18 8.91
CA GLY A 33 -2.01 10.91 8.70
C GLY A 33 -2.82 10.39 7.51
N VAL A 34 -2.77 9.09 7.24
CA VAL A 34 -3.59 8.42 6.22
C VAL A 34 -4.91 8.00 6.84
N SER A 35 -6.00 8.63 6.40
CA SER A 35 -7.36 8.44 6.90
C SER A 35 -8.36 8.21 5.75
N GLY A 36 -9.63 7.97 6.10
CA GLY A 36 -10.72 7.79 5.13
C GLY A 36 -10.56 6.56 4.24
N ASP A 37 -11.08 6.64 3.01
CA ASP A 37 -11.12 5.51 2.09
C ASP A 37 -9.73 4.95 1.76
N LEU A 38 -8.72 5.82 1.63
CA LEU A 38 -7.33 5.42 1.38
C LEU A 38 -6.77 4.57 2.53
N ARG A 39 -7.16 4.87 3.79
CA ARG A 39 -6.78 4.04 4.94
C ARG A 39 -7.41 2.66 4.82
N SER A 40 -8.71 2.61 4.58
CA SER A 40 -9.44 1.34 4.47
C SER A 40 -8.97 0.50 3.29
N MET A 41 -8.54 1.11 2.18
CA MET A 41 -7.93 0.43 1.04
C MET A 41 -6.55 -0.12 1.39
N MET A 42 -5.69 0.66 2.08
CA MET A 42 -4.37 0.19 2.51
C MET A 42 -4.44 -0.95 3.53
N GLN A 43 -5.39 -0.92 4.47
CA GLN A 43 -5.58 -2.00 5.44
C GLN A 43 -6.01 -3.32 4.78
N ARG A 44 -6.76 -3.25 3.68
CA ARG A 44 -7.23 -4.40 2.92
C ARG A 44 -6.32 -4.76 1.75
N LEU A 45 -5.27 -3.98 1.51
CA LEU A 45 -4.39 -4.09 0.35
C LEU A 45 -5.18 -4.10 -0.98
N ASP A 46 -6.16 -3.21 -1.08
CA ASP A 46 -7.00 -3.00 -2.27
C ASP A 46 -6.24 -2.20 -3.33
N PHE A 47 -5.29 -2.85 -4.01
CA PHE A 47 -4.44 -2.21 -5.02
C PHE A 47 -5.23 -1.64 -6.19
N LYS A 48 -6.37 -2.25 -6.55
CA LYS A 48 -7.23 -1.75 -7.61
C LYS A 48 -7.93 -0.46 -7.18
N GLY A 49 -8.54 -0.44 -6.01
CA GLY A 49 -9.16 0.77 -5.47
C GLY A 49 -8.16 1.90 -5.28
N LEU A 50 -6.92 1.59 -4.84
CA LEU A 50 -5.85 2.59 -4.74
C LEU A 50 -5.45 3.14 -6.13
N TYR A 51 -5.33 2.27 -7.13
CA TYR A 51 -5.05 2.68 -8.50
C TYR A 51 -6.15 3.60 -9.07
N GLU A 52 -7.42 3.21 -8.89
CA GLU A 52 -8.59 3.98 -9.34
C GLU A 52 -8.72 5.31 -8.58
N ALA A 53 -8.28 5.38 -7.32
CA ALA A 53 -8.19 6.60 -6.52
C ALA A 53 -7.03 7.54 -6.92
N GLY A 54 -6.24 7.18 -7.95
CA GLY A 54 -5.15 8.00 -8.49
C GLY A 54 -3.81 7.83 -7.78
N VAL A 55 -3.63 6.76 -6.99
CA VAL A 55 -2.34 6.45 -6.37
C VAL A 55 -1.35 6.00 -7.44
N ASN A 56 -0.12 6.48 -7.36
CA ASN A 56 0.89 6.22 -8.39
C ASN A 56 1.17 4.70 -8.54
N PRO A 57 0.99 4.11 -9.74
CA PRO A 57 1.16 2.67 -9.97
C PRO A 57 2.57 2.15 -9.64
N TYR A 58 3.59 2.98 -9.85
CA TYR A 58 4.98 2.63 -9.49
C TYR A 58 5.11 2.39 -7.98
N LEU A 59 4.52 3.28 -7.17
CA LEU A 59 4.58 3.16 -5.72
C LEU A 59 3.78 1.96 -5.21
N LEU A 60 2.61 1.68 -5.81
CA LEU A 60 1.82 0.49 -5.48
C LEU A 60 2.59 -0.80 -5.76
N TYR A 61 3.16 -0.93 -6.95
CA TYR A 61 3.89 -2.13 -7.35
C TYR A 61 5.06 -2.43 -6.40
N PHE A 62 5.88 -1.43 -6.10
CA PHE A 62 7.04 -1.65 -5.24
C PHE A 62 6.69 -1.80 -3.77
N CYS A 63 5.61 -1.16 -3.30
CA CYS A 63 5.07 -1.43 -1.98
C CYS A 63 4.60 -2.88 -1.86
N ALA A 64 3.83 -3.39 -2.85
CA ALA A 64 3.36 -4.77 -2.86
C ALA A 64 4.52 -5.80 -2.76
N ILE A 65 5.62 -5.56 -3.49
CA ILE A 65 6.83 -6.40 -3.38
C ILE A 65 7.42 -6.36 -1.97
N GLN A 66 7.48 -5.19 -1.33
CA GLN A 66 8.03 -5.09 0.04
C GLN A 66 7.11 -5.73 1.08
N LEU A 67 5.80 -5.70 0.85
CA LEU A 67 4.80 -6.39 1.66
C LEU A 67 4.67 -7.87 1.30
N GLU A 68 5.65 -8.42 0.56
CA GLU A 68 5.80 -9.85 0.27
C GLU A 68 4.62 -10.45 -0.53
N ILE A 69 3.95 -9.61 -1.32
CA ILE A 69 2.91 -10.03 -2.24
C ILE A 69 3.58 -10.50 -3.53
N ASP A 70 3.23 -11.71 -3.98
CA ASP A 70 3.75 -12.24 -5.21
C ASP A 70 3.36 -11.35 -6.40
N ARG A 71 4.25 -11.27 -7.40
CA ARG A 71 4.03 -10.43 -8.58
C ARG A 71 2.78 -10.84 -9.34
N ALA A 72 2.53 -12.13 -9.53
CA ALA A 72 1.35 -12.62 -10.25
C ALA A 72 0.07 -12.27 -9.47
N GLU A 73 0.11 -12.42 -8.15
CA GLU A 73 -0.98 -12.04 -7.26
C GLU A 73 -1.29 -10.53 -7.33
N TYR A 74 -0.28 -9.67 -7.23
CA TYR A 74 -0.46 -8.22 -7.37
C TYR A 74 -1.17 -7.86 -8.68
N TYR A 75 -0.74 -8.47 -9.80
CA TYR A 75 -1.35 -8.21 -11.10
C TYR A 75 -2.77 -8.79 -11.22
N ALA A 76 -3.08 -9.91 -10.56
CA ALA A 76 -4.44 -10.43 -10.52
C ALA A 76 -5.36 -9.50 -9.73
N ARG A 77 -4.93 -9.02 -8.56
CA ARG A 77 -5.67 -8.05 -7.74
C ARG A 77 -5.89 -6.73 -8.49
N ILE A 78 -4.87 -6.17 -9.14
CA ILE A 78 -5.02 -4.88 -9.86
C ILE A 78 -5.96 -4.99 -11.07
N ARG A 79 -6.06 -6.16 -11.70
CA ARG A 79 -7.03 -6.44 -12.77
C ARG A 79 -8.44 -6.75 -12.25
N GLY A 80 -8.61 -6.90 -10.94
CA GLY A 80 -9.87 -7.29 -10.30
C GLY A 80 -10.22 -8.77 -10.49
N GLU A 81 -9.22 -9.61 -10.77
CA GLU A 81 -9.37 -11.07 -10.87
C GLU A 81 -9.38 -11.74 -9.49
N MET A 82 -8.96 -11.00 -8.45
CA MET A 82 -8.93 -11.44 -7.06
C MET A 82 -9.45 -10.30 -6.16
N SER A 83 -10.18 -10.66 -5.10
CA SER A 83 -10.78 -9.74 -4.11
C SER A 83 -10.19 -9.97 -2.73
#